data_AF-A0A2P2GJD6-F1
#
_entry.id   AF-A0A2P2GJD6-F1
#
_cell.length_a   1.000
_cell.length_b   1.000
_cell.length_c   1.000
_cell.angle_alpha   90.00
_cell.angle_beta   90.00
_cell.angle_gamma   90.00
#
_symmetry.space_group_name_H-M   'P 1'
#
loop_
_entity.id
_entity.type
_entity.pdbx_description
1 polymer ?
#
loop_
_entity_poly.entity_id
_entity_poly.type
_entity_poly.pdbx_seq_one_letter_code
_entity_poly.pdbx_strand_id
1 'polypeptide(L)'
;MTEIEVPGPEADWQPAAQLPYYTGKNPAYQYSVWEHTAPLFQMIGGLALPVQPVAQRLRLQVERSWDGLDDLDVVLFRLRGFSFAISKHDGNPLGLSFVWLTEPHEQGDKALDILLEVVGIGEEAVAFRGDGDDLREERTEPSPKADASDKIVGGTPPISLWGRLRRAVGGKAPADG
;
A
#
# COMPACT_ATOMS: atom_id res chain seq x y z
N MET A 1 -35.10 -19.26 -30.40
CA MET A 1 -34.12 -19.03 -29.32
C MET A 1 -34.87 -18.25 -28.26
N THR A 2 -35.15 -18.86 -27.11
CA THR A 2 -35.92 -18.21 -26.04
C THR A 2 -34.95 -17.34 -25.25
N GLU A 3 -35.26 -16.06 -25.11
CA GLU A 3 -34.47 -15.11 -24.32
C GLU A 3 -34.65 -15.41 -22.83
N ILE A 4 -33.54 -15.53 -22.11
CA ILE A 4 -33.55 -15.72 -20.65
C ILE A 4 -33.47 -14.34 -20.02
N GLU A 5 -34.57 -13.89 -19.41
CA GLU A 5 -34.57 -12.65 -18.62
C GLU A 5 -33.92 -12.89 -17.26
N VAL A 6 -32.94 -12.05 -16.92
CA VAL A 6 -32.29 -12.02 -15.61
C VAL A 6 -32.98 -10.96 -14.76
N PRO A 7 -33.46 -11.28 -13.55
CA PRO A 7 -34.08 -10.30 -12.67
C PRO A 7 -33.07 -9.22 -12.24
N GLY A 8 -33.56 -8.01 -11.99
CA GLY A 8 -32.73 -6.93 -11.45
C GLY A 8 -32.28 -7.19 -10.01
N PRO A 9 -31.28 -6.44 -9.51
CA PRO A 9 -30.72 -6.64 -8.17
C PRO A 9 -31.71 -6.24 -7.07
N GLU A 10 -31.63 -6.92 -5.93
CA GLU A 10 -32.38 -6.64 -4.72
C GLU A 10 -31.99 -5.27 -4.15
N ALA A 11 -32.98 -4.51 -3.68
CA ALA A 11 -32.79 -3.12 -3.28
C ALA A 11 -31.86 -2.93 -2.07
N ASP A 12 -31.64 -3.98 -1.28
CA ASP A 12 -30.77 -3.96 -0.10
C ASP A 12 -29.37 -4.56 -0.35
N TRP A 13 -29.08 -4.95 -1.60
CA TRP A 13 -27.74 -5.35 -1.99
C TRP A 13 -26.85 -4.12 -2.16
N GLN A 14 -25.77 -4.09 -1.39
CA GLN A 14 -24.66 -3.16 -1.58
C GLN A 14 -23.85 -3.52 -2.85
N PRO A 15 -23.01 -2.62 -3.39
CA PRO A 15 -22.06 -2.94 -4.45
C PRO A 15 -21.16 -4.14 -4.10
N ALA A 16 -20.93 -5.03 -5.06
CA ALA A 16 -20.15 -6.25 -4.84
C ALA A 16 -18.67 -5.98 -4.49
N ALA A 17 -18.15 -4.81 -4.85
CA ALA A 17 -16.77 -4.40 -4.57
C ALA A 17 -16.60 -3.65 -3.24
N GLN A 18 -17.68 -3.45 -2.47
CA GLN A 18 -17.60 -2.64 -1.26
C GLN A 18 -16.88 -3.38 -0.11
N LEU A 19 -15.86 -2.73 0.44
CA LEU A 19 -15.20 -3.10 1.70
C LEU A 19 -16.03 -2.67 2.92
N PRO A 20 -15.98 -3.40 4.06
CA PRO A 20 -15.25 -4.65 4.29
C PRO A 20 -15.95 -5.88 3.69
N TYR A 21 -15.17 -6.89 3.32
CA TYR A 21 -15.70 -8.08 2.66
C TYR A 21 -16.60 -8.90 3.60
N TYR A 22 -17.62 -9.55 3.03
CA TYR A 22 -18.58 -10.40 3.76
C TYR A 22 -19.42 -9.68 4.83
N THR A 23 -19.44 -8.34 4.85
CA THR A 23 -20.23 -7.58 5.85
C THR A 23 -21.56 -7.04 5.34
N GLY A 24 -21.96 -7.37 4.11
CA GLY A 24 -23.22 -6.90 3.51
C GLY A 24 -24.11 -8.02 2.99
N LYS A 25 -25.26 -7.64 2.42
CA LYS A 25 -26.33 -8.53 1.96
C LYS A 25 -26.17 -9.02 0.52
N ASN A 26 -25.42 -8.32 -0.32
CA ASN A 26 -25.03 -8.82 -1.62
C ASN A 26 -24.23 -10.12 -1.45
N PRO A 27 -24.71 -11.26 -1.99
CA PRO A 27 -24.01 -12.53 -1.87
C PRO A 27 -22.77 -12.60 -2.75
N ALA A 28 -22.64 -11.71 -3.73
CA ALA A 28 -21.49 -11.60 -4.59
C ALA A 28 -20.46 -10.65 -3.97
N TYR A 29 -19.20 -11.08 -4.03
CA TYR A 29 -18.04 -10.28 -3.72
C TYR A 29 -17.17 -10.17 -4.97
N GLN A 30 -16.95 -8.95 -5.44
CA GLN A 30 -16.12 -8.63 -6.58
C GLN A 30 -14.77 -8.15 -6.06
N TYR A 31 -13.71 -8.82 -6.49
CA TYR A 31 -12.32 -8.44 -6.25
C TYR A 31 -11.65 -8.18 -7.59
N SER A 32 -10.66 -7.30 -7.58
CA SER A 32 -9.78 -7.10 -8.73
C SER A 32 -8.88 -8.31 -8.96
N VAL A 33 -8.47 -8.54 -10.22
CA VAL A 33 -7.46 -9.57 -10.55
C VAL A 33 -6.17 -9.34 -9.76
N TRP A 34 -5.82 -8.09 -9.46
CA TRP A 34 -4.69 -7.79 -8.60
C TRP A 34 -4.88 -8.29 -7.18
N GLU A 35 -6.04 -8.05 -6.54
CA GLU A 35 -6.35 -8.62 -5.23
C GLU A 35 -6.36 -10.15 -5.24
N HIS A 36 -6.69 -10.78 -6.39
CA HIS A 36 -6.58 -12.24 -6.55
C HIS A 36 -5.12 -12.72 -6.64
N THR A 37 -4.25 -11.92 -7.26
CA THR A 37 -2.86 -12.30 -7.54
C THR A 37 -1.92 -11.89 -6.41
N ALA A 38 -2.27 -10.85 -5.65
CA ALA A 38 -1.51 -10.36 -4.50
C ALA A 38 -1.21 -11.45 -3.46
N PRO A 39 -2.09 -12.42 -3.13
CA PRO A 39 -1.71 -13.54 -2.26
C PRO A 39 -0.53 -14.40 -2.74
N LEU A 40 -0.23 -14.39 -4.05
CA LEU A 40 0.96 -15.03 -4.62
C LEU A 40 2.21 -14.17 -4.48
N PHE A 41 2.05 -12.88 -4.18
CA PHE A 41 3.10 -11.89 -4.04
C PHE A 41 3.15 -11.37 -2.59
N GLN A 42 4.26 -11.59 -1.91
CA GLN A 42 4.48 -11.09 -0.57
C GLN A 42 5.02 -9.66 -0.63
N MET A 43 4.46 -8.74 0.15
CA MET A 43 5.03 -7.39 0.28
C MET A 43 6.40 -7.51 0.95
N ILE A 44 7.40 -6.86 0.39
CA ILE A 44 8.77 -6.85 0.91
C ILE A 44 9.26 -5.44 1.25
N GLY A 45 8.45 -4.41 0.95
CA GLY A 45 8.71 -3.04 1.36
C GLY A 45 7.88 -2.02 0.58
N GLY A 46 8.21 -0.75 0.80
CA GLY A 46 7.63 0.37 0.09
C GLY A 46 8.69 1.35 -0.39
N LEU A 47 8.48 1.92 -1.57
CA LEU A 47 9.28 2.99 -2.13
C LEU A 47 8.58 4.33 -1.90
N ALA A 48 9.33 5.34 -1.48
CA ALA A 48 8.91 6.73 -1.33
C ALA A 48 8.84 7.49 -2.67
N LEU A 49 8.39 6.80 -3.72
CA LEU A 49 8.18 7.36 -5.05
C LEU A 49 7.03 6.64 -5.77
N PRO A 50 6.39 7.30 -6.75
CA PRO A 50 5.38 6.65 -7.59
C PRO A 50 5.99 5.53 -8.44
N VAL A 51 5.14 4.66 -8.99
CA VAL A 51 5.59 3.53 -9.83
C VAL A 51 6.12 3.99 -11.19
N GLN A 52 5.63 5.13 -11.69
CA GLN A 52 5.91 5.62 -13.04
C GLN A 52 7.42 5.83 -13.33
N PRO A 53 8.23 6.47 -12.45
CA PRO A 53 9.67 6.62 -12.69
C PRO A 53 10.41 5.29 -12.75
N VAL A 54 10.06 4.31 -11.89
CA VAL A 54 10.64 2.96 -11.94
C VAL A 54 10.30 2.28 -13.25
N ALA A 55 9.02 2.34 -13.64
CA ALA A 55 8.55 1.78 -14.90
C ALA A 55 9.28 2.41 -16.10
N GLN A 56 9.39 3.74 -16.16
CA GLN A 56 10.11 4.45 -17.22
C GLN A 56 11.59 4.05 -17.29
N ARG A 57 12.27 4.00 -16.13
CA ARG A 57 13.68 3.62 -16.02
C ARG A 57 13.96 2.22 -16.56
N LEU A 58 13.03 1.30 -16.31
CA LEU A 58 13.09 -0.10 -16.74
C LEU A 58 12.35 -0.36 -18.08
N ARG A 59 11.79 0.69 -18.70
CA ARG A 59 10.96 0.62 -19.93
C ARG A 59 9.78 -0.36 -19.82
N LEU A 60 9.19 -0.44 -18.63
CA LEU A 60 8.01 -1.24 -18.34
C LEU A 60 6.74 -0.46 -18.72
N GLN A 61 5.71 -1.20 -19.12
CA GLN A 61 4.37 -0.66 -19.29
C GLN A 61 3.64 -0.74 -17.96
N VAL A 62 3.11 0.40 -17.50
CA VAL A 62 2.25 0.44 -16.32
C VAL A 62 0.86 -0.02 -16.75
N GLU A 63 0.38 -1.08 -16.13
CA GLU A 63 -0.99 -1.53 -16.28
C GLU A 63 -1.87 -0.68 -15.37
N ARG A 64 -2.84 0.01 -15.98
CA ARG A 64 -3.80 0.89 -15.32
C ARG A 64 -5.18 0.29 -15.41
N SER A 65 -5.80 -0.02 -14.28
CA SER A 65 -7.18 -0.55 -14.15
C SER A 65 -7.57 -1.66 -15.15
N TRP A 66 -7.76 -2.87 -14.65
CA TRP A 66 -8.56 -3.89 -15.34
C TRP A 66 -9.99 -3.88 -14.77
N ASP A 67 -10.83 -3.05 -15.40
CA ASP A 67 -12.32 -3.01 -15.35
C ASP A 67 -13.11 -2.04 -14.43
N GLY A 68 -12.47 -1.06 -13.77
CA GLY A 68 -13.21 0.06 -13.15
C GLY A 68 -13.51 -0.08 -11.66
N LEU A 69 -12.64 -0.79 -10.93
CA LEU A 69 -12.65 -0.93 -9.46
C LEU A 69 -11.42 -0.24 -8.82
N ASP A 70 -11.21 1.05 -9.13
CA ASP A 70 -10.10 1.93 -8.70
C ASP A 70 -8.87 1.99 -9.64
N ASP A 71 -8.16 3.14 -9.62
CA ASP A 71 -6.98 3.44 -10.44
C ASP A 71 -5.75 2.75 -9.85
N LEU A 72 -5.66 1.44 -10.06
CA LEU A 72 -4.45 0.68 -9.77
C LEU A 72 -3.42 0.89 -10.88
N ASP A 73 -2.28 1.50 -10.54
CA ASP A 73 -1.07 1.46 -11.36
C ASP A 73 -0.19 0.31 -10.86
N VAL A 74 0.06 -0.70 -11.70
CA VAL A 74 0.95 -1.81 -11.36
C VAL A 74 1.93 -2.10 -12.50
N VAL A 75 3.13 -2.55 -12.15
CA VAL A 75 4.07 -3.18 -13.07
C VAL A 75 4.49 -4.53 -12.54
N LEU A 76 4.46 -5.54 -13.40
CA LEU A 76 4.95 -6.88 -13.11
C LEU A 76 6.14 -7.16 -14.02
N PHE A 77 7.25 -7.62 -13.44
CA PHE A 77 8.47 -7.85 -14.20
C PHE A 77 9.39 -8.83 -13.49
N ARG A 78 10.33 -9.39 -14.24
CA ARG A 78 11.40 -10.23 -13.67
C ARG A 78 12.73 -9.51 -13.69
N LEU A 79 13.47 -9.62 -12.61
CA LEU A 79 14.80 -9.03 -12.50
C LEU A 79 15.73 -9.97 -11.73
N ARG A 80 16.85 -10.36 -12.37
CA ARG A 80 17.88 -11.26 -11.79
C ARG A 80 17.31 -12.53 -11.14
N GLY A 81 16.26 -13.10 -11.72
CA GLY A 81 15.64 -14.35 -11.25
C GLY A 81 14.47 -14.16 -10.27
N PHE A 82 14.23 -12.94 -9.81
CA PHE A 82 13.08 -12.58 -8.95
C PHE A 82 11.90 -12.10 -9.78
N SER A 83 10.67 -12.42 -9.36
CA SER A 83 9.46 -11.86 -9.96
C SER A 83 8.90 -10.76 -9.05
N PHE A 84 9.02 -9.53 -9.53
CA PHE A 84 8.56 -8.34 -8.83
C PHE A 84 7.18 -7.92 -9.31
N ALA A 85 6.42 -7.36 -8.37
CA ALA A 85 5.39 -6.40 -8.69
C ALA A 85 5.64 -5.10 -7.94
N ILE A 86 5.35 -3.96 -8.58
CA ILE A 86 5.33 -2.65 -7.92
C ILE A 86 3.96 -2.06 -8.18
N SER A 87 3.24 -1.72 -7.12
CA SER A 87 1.88 -1.19 -7.22
C SER A 87 1.70 0.11 -6.44
N LYS A 88 0.89 1.01 -6.97
CA LYS A 88 0.30 2.12 -6.24
C LYS A 88 -1.10 1.68 -5.80
N HIS A 89 -1.36 1.60 -4.49
CA HIS A 89 -2.72 1.40 -4.00
C HIS A 89 -3.43 2.75 -3.85
N ASP A 90 -4.68 2.88 -4.32
CA ASP A 90 -5.48 4.07 -4.09
C ASP A 90 -5.81 4.23 -2.60
N GLY A 91 -5.91 5.49 -2.14
CA GLY A 91 -5.97 5.84 -0.72
C GLY A 91 -4.61 6.10 -0.06
N ASN A 92 -3.50 6.02 -0.80
CA ASN A 92 -2.18 6.43 -0.34
C ASN A 92 -1.87 7.91 -0.71
N PRO A 93 -2.04 8.88 0.22
CA PRO A 93 -1.80 10.29 -0.08
C PRO A 93 -0.31 10.64 -0.25
N LEU A 94 0.60 9.70 0.06
CA LEU A 94 2.04 9.96 0.15
C LEU A 94 2.81 9.62 -1.14
N GLY A 95 2.13 9.12 -2.17
CA GLY A 95 2.79 8.72 -3.43
C GLY A 95 3.76 7.55 -3.25
N LEU A 96 3.57 6.69 -2.25
CA LEU A 96 4.38 5.49 -2.05
C LEU A 96 3.94 4.40 -3.03
N SER A 97 4.91 3.61 -3.48
CA SER A 97 4.65 2.37 -4.22
C SER A 97 5.04 1.16 -3.38
N PHE A 98 4.19 0.16 -3.32
CA PHE A 98 4.49 -1.09 -2.61
C PHE A 98 5.27 -2.02 -3.52
N VAL A 99 6.27 -2.69 -2.97
CA VAL A 99 7.12 -3.66 -3.67
C VAL A 99 6.75 -5.04 -3.18
N TRP A 100 6.50 -5.94 -4.13
CA TRP A 100 6.06 -7.30 -3.86
C TRP A 100 6.91 -8.33 -4.59
N LEU A 101 6.99 -9.53 -4.03
CA LEU A 101 7.86 -10.61 -4.47
C LEU A 101 7.11 -11.96 -4.44
N THR A 102 7.25 -12.81 -5.47
CA THR A 102 6.64 -14.15 -5.45
C THR A 102 7.41 -15.18 -4.63
N GLU A 103 8.70 -14.90 -4.40
CA GLU A 103 9.65 -15.73 -3.68
C GLU A 103 9.49 -15.57 -2.16
N PRO A 104 10.01 -16.50 -1.34
CA PRO A 104 9.91 -16.43 0.11
C PRO A 104 10.46 -15.10 0.68
N HIS A 105 9.78 -14.56 1.69
CA HIS A 105 10.13 -13.32 2.37
C HIS A 105 11.60 -13.21 2.82
N GLU A 106 12.27 -14.33 3.13
CA GLU A 106 13.70 -14.36 3.48
C GLU A 106 14.62 -13.79 2.38
N GLN A 107 14.17 -13.76 1.12
CA GLN A 107 14.90 -13.16 0.01
C GLN A 107 14.49 -11.71 -0.25
N GLY A 108 13.53 -11.16 0.51
CA GLY A 108 12.94 -9.85 0.31
C GLY A 108 13.97 -8.72 0.35
N ASP A 109 14.81 -8.68 1.38
CA ASP A 109 15.84 -7.64 1.51
C ASP A 109 16.83 -7.65 0.33
N LYS A 110 17.32 -8.84 -0.01
CA LYS A 110 18.24 -9.03 -1.13
C LYS A 110 17.59 -8.63 -2.46
N ALA A 111 16.33 -9.01 -2.66
CA ALA A 111 15.57 -8.67 -3.85
C ALA A 111 15.38 -7.14 -3.95
N LEU A 112 15.02 -6.49 -2.84
CA LEU A 112 14.89 -5.04 -2.78
C LEU A 112 16.22 -4.34 -3.09
N ASP A 113 17.33 -4.77 -2.50
CA ASP A 113 18.66 -4.21 -2.78
C ASP A 113 19.00 -4.29 -4.28
N ILE A 114 18.70 -5.42 -4.92
CA ILE A 114 18.89 -5.61 -6.37
C ILE A 114 18.00 -4.66 -7.18
N LEU A 115 16.75 -4.46 -6.77
CA LEU A 115 15.84 -3.53 -7.43
C LEU A 115 16.42 -2.11 -7.37
N LEU A 116 16.84 -1.65 -6.20
CA LEU A 116 17.44 -0.33 -5.99
C LEU A 116 18.71 -0.15 -6.84
N GLU A 117 19.62 -1.14 -6.81
CA GLU A 117 20.85 -1.16 -7.60
C GLU A 117 20.57 -0.97 -9.10
N VAL A 118 19.62 -1.73 -9.65
CA VAL A 118 19.33 -1.74 -11.09
C VAL A 118 18.59 -0.49 -11.54
N VAL A 119 17.64 -0.02 -10.73
CA VAL A 119 16.94 1.25 -10.99
C VAL A 119 17.92 2.43 -10.87
N GLY A 120 18.93 2.31 -10.00
CA GLY A 120 19.93 3.34 -9.73
C GLY A 120 19.45 4.36 -8.70
N ILE A 121 18.68 3.92 -7.71
CA ILE A 121 18.17 4.72 -6.59
C ILE A 121 18.77 4.20 -5.29
N GLY A 122 18.99 5.07 -4.31
CA GLY A 122 19.56 4.68 -3.02
C GLY A 122 18.52 4.27 -1.98
N GLU A 123 18.99 3.86 -0.81
CA GLU A 123 18.16 3.48 0.34
C GLU A 123 17.22 4.60 0.80
N GLU A 124 17.54 5.87 0.52
CA GLU A 124 16.66 7.00 0.82
C GLU A 124 15.30 6.93 0.10
N ALA A 125 15.22 6.14 -0.98
CA ALA A 125 13.98 5.86 -1.69
C ALA A 125 13.13 4.78 -1.02
N VAL A 126 13.65 4.05 -0.02
CA VAL A 126 12.92 3.02 0.71
C VAL A 126 12.18 3.66 1.89
N ALA A 127 10.86 3.59 1.85
CA ALA A 127 10.01 4.06 2.95
C ALA A 127 10.02 3.07 4.13
N PHE A 128 9.99 1.77 3.82
CA PHE A 128 10.07 0.68 4.79
C PHE A 128 10.45 -0.63 4.09
N ARG A 129 10.92 -1.60 4.88
CA ARG A 129 11.19 -2.98 4.47
C ARG A 129 10.24 -3.94 5.20
N GLY A 130 9.92 -5.07 4.59
CA GLY A 130 8.96 -6.04 5.12
C GLY A 130 7.50 -5.79 4.72
N ASP A 131 6.57 -6.43 5.42
CA ASP A 131 5.13 -6.44 5.11
C ASP A 131 4.36 -5.17 5.51
N GLY A 132 5.05 -4.21 6.14
CA GLY A 132 4.45 -2.95 6.55
C GLY A 132 3.50 -3.05 7.73
N ASP A 133 3.55 -4.12 8.55
CA ASP A 133 2.77 -4.17 9.80
C ASP A 133 3.12 -3.00 10.75
N ASP A 134 4.34 -2.46 10.68
CA ASP A 134 4.73 -1.22 11.38
C ASP A 134 3.94 0.03 10.89
N LEU A 135 3.38 0.02 9.67
CA LEU A 135 2.53 1.10 9.15
C LEU A 135 1.07 0.97 9.64
N ARG A 136 0.67 -0.20 10.12
CA ARG A 136 -0.70 -0.44 10.65
C ARG A 136 -0.85 0.01 12.10
N GLU A 137 0.22 0.00 12.89
CA GLU A 137 0.16 0.40 14.30
C GLU A 137 -0.20 1.88 14.50
N GLU A 138 0.01 2.73 13.50
CA GLU A 138 -0.28 4.17 13.62
C GLU A 138 -1.74 4.57 13.32
N ARG A 139 -2.60 3.62 12.89
CA ARG A 139 -4.02 3.90 12.64
C ARG A 139 -4.94 3.60 13.84
N THR A 140 -4.35 3.37 15.03
CA THR A 140 -5.13 3.32 16.27
C THR A 140 -5.21 4.74 16.83
N GLU A 141 -6.16 5.54 16.34
CA GLU A 141 -6.61 6.67 17.13
C GLU A 141 -7.08 6.16 18.50
N PRO A 142 -6.56 6.70 19.62
CA PRO A 142 -7.07 6.33 20.92
C PRO A 142 -8.51 6.83 21.01
N SER A 143 -9.46 5.89 20.96
CA SER A 143 -10.85 6.13 21.36
C SER A 143 -10.84 6.91 22.68
N PRO A 144 -11.52 8.06 22.79
CA PRO A 144 -11.58 8.80 24.04
C PRO A 144 -12.47 8.04 25.02
N LYS A 145 -11.87 7.14 25.80
CA LYS A 145 -12.41 6.78 27.12
C LYS A 145 -11.84 7.75 28.13
N ALA A 146 -12.54 8.86 28.30
CA ALA A 146 -12.46 9.64 29.52
C ALA A 146 -13.24 8.86 30.60
N ASP A 147 -12.52 8.08 31.41
CA ASP A 147 -12.83 8.13 32.83
C ASP A 147 -11.53 8.07 33.64
N ALA A 148 -11.49 8.94 34.65
CA ALA A 148 -10.31 9.43 35.32
C ALA A 148 -9.62 8.37 36.18
N SER A 149 -8.28 8.40 36.23
CA SER A 149 -7.53 8.48 37.49
C SER A 149 -6.04 8.73 37.25
N ASP A 150 -5.62 9.84 37.84
CA ASP A 150 -4.28 10.37 37.99
C ASP A 150 -3.30 9.38 38.67
N LYS A 151 -2.16 9.07 38.02
CA LYS A 151 -0.86 8.82 38.65
C LYS A 151 0.28 9.06 37.65
N ILE A 152 0.98 10.17 37.86
CA ILE A 152 2.27 10.50 37.27
C ILE A 152 3.37 9.60 37.85
N VAL A 153 4.07 8.83 37.01
CA VAL A 153 5.48 8.42 37.22
C VAL A 153 6.19 8.46 35.88
N GLY A 154 7.37 9.07 35.87
CA GLY A 154 8.08 9.53 34.69
C GLY A 154 8.65 8.47 33.76
N GLY A 155 8.71 8.85 32.49
CA GLY A 155 9.44 8.18 31.42
C GLY A 155 9.45 9.12 30.23
N THR A 156 10.62 9.65 29.88
CA THR A 156 10.82 10.46 28.67
C THR A 156 10.33 9.66 27.44
N PRO A 157 9.40 10.17 26.62
CA PRO A 157 8.95 9.44 25.44
C PRO A 157 10.06 9.42 24.38
N PRO A 158 10.19 8.34 23.61
CA PRO A 158 11.14 8.30 22.50
C PRO A 158 10.71 9.32 21.44
N ILE A 159 11.68 10.08 20.96
CA ILE A 159 11.54 11.08 19.91
C ILE A 159 10.94 10.40 18.68
N SER A 160 9.70 10.77 18.34
CA SER A 160 8.93 10.18 17.25
C SER A 160 9.70 10.24 15.92
N LEU A 161 9.56 9.19 15.10
CA LEU A 161 10.13 9.08 13.75
C LEU A 161 9.71 10.28 12.88
N TRP A 162 8.52 10.82 13.12
CA TRP A 162 7.98 12.06 12.54
C TRP A 162 8.82 13.31 12.83
N GLY A 163 9.53 13.36 13.95
CA GLY A 163 10.50 14.40 14.26
C GLY A 163 11.76 14.36 13.38
N ARG A 164 12.11 13.18 12.84
CA ARG A 164 13.23 13.01 11.91
C ARG A 164 12.81 13.32 10.47
N LEU A 165 11.60 12.91 10.07
CA LEU A 165 11.09 13.14 8.70
C LEU A 165 10.90 14.65 8.41
N ARG A 166 10.42 15.44 9.38
CA ARG A 166 10.31 16.91 9.23
C ARG A 166 11.65 17.64 9.12
N ARG A 167 12.76 17.02 9.53
CA ARG A 167 14.10 17.63 9.45
C ARG A 167 14.77 17.35 8.10
N ALA A 168 14.34 16.30 7.38
CA ALA A 168 14.89 15.93 6.07
C ALA A 168 14.23 16.71 4.91
N VAL A 169 12.94 17.07 5.05
CA VAL A 169 12.22 17.91 4.09
C VAL A 169 12.18 19.33 4.65
N GLY A 170 13.22 20.13 4.36
CA GLY A 170 13.38 21.48 4.88
C GLY A 170 12.15 22.38 4.66
N GLY A 171 11.35 22.57 5.71
CA GLY A 171 10.22 23.50 5.74
C GLY A 171 10.41 24.54 6.84
N LYS A 172 10.80 25.75 6.43
CA LYS A 172 10.92 26.94 7.28
C LYS A 172 9.53 27.30 7.85
N ALA A 173 9.43 27.43 9.17
CA ALA A 173 8.21 27.84 9.85
C ALA A 173 7.74 29.24 9.36
N PRO A 174 6.43 29.47 9.16
CA PRO A 174 5.92 30.83 9.12
C PRO A 174 6.01 31.43 10.53
N ALA A 175 6.49 32.67 10.60
CA ALA A 175 6.46 33.47 11.81
C ALA A 175 5.01 33.87 12.12
N ASP A 176 4.62 33.70 13.37
CA ASP A 176 3.39 34.28 13.92
C ASP A 176 3.46 35.82 13.85
N GLY A 177 2.40 36.42 13.31
CA GLY A 177 2.10 37.85 13.32
C GLY A 177 0.60 38.04 13.17
#